data_AF-A0A519EE83-F1
#
_entry.id   AF-A0A519EE83-F1
#
_cell.length_a   1.000
_cell.length_b   1.000
_cell.length_c   1.000
_cell.angle_alpha   90.00
_cell.angle_beta   90.00
_cell.angle_gamma   90.00
#
_symmetry.space_group_name_H-M   'P 1'
#
loop_
_entity.id
_entity.type
_entity.pdbx_description
1 polymer ?
#
loop_
_entity_poly.entity_id
_entity_poly.type
_entity_poly.pdbx_seq_one_letter_code
_entity_poly.pdbx_strand_id
1 'polypeptide(L)'
;MREWTSLEPLGATTVAMVAAVALAGCATPVKDERMRPGATTGAEVQQYYGTPTRVWPEADGGRTLEYATQPFGQTCYMVRLDAQDRLVGTTDALSPANRARIVPGLTTEQVTRILGQDRKRMFFRLSGEDVWDWNIPPEMSGYLLRFNVHFKNGVVVRTSQSVVYPDRRFFWDD
;
A
#
# COMPACT_ATOMS: atom_id res chain seq x y z
N MET A 1 61.43 50.49 11.09
CA MET A 1 61.56 49.90 9.75
C MET A 1 60.91 48.52 9.79
N ARG A 2 59.98 48.26 8.85
CA ARG A 2 59.09 47.09 8.69
C ARG A 2 57.74 47.17 9.39
N GLU A 3 56.85 47.82 8.66
CA GLU A 3 55.39 47.75 8.67
C GLU A 3 54.95 46.30 8.41
N TRP A 4 54.03 45.77 9.22
CA TRP A 4 53.33 44.52 8.92
C TRP A 4 51.83 44.79 9.10
N THR A 5 51.17 44.69 7.96
CA THR A 5 49.79 45.08 7.67
C THR A 5 48.76 44.22 8.38
N SER A 6 47.76 44.90 8.93
CA SER A 6 46.49 44.35 9.43
C SER A 6 45.79 43.53 8.35
N LEU A 7 45.51 42.26 8.64
CA LEU A 7 44.55 41.46 7.89
C LEU A 7 43.19 41.56 8.60
N GLU A 8 42.30 42.37 8.05
CA GLU A 8 40.91 42.42 8.49
C GLU A 8 40.20 41.09 8.17
N PRO A 9 39.27 40.63 9.02
CA PRO A 9 38.50 39.42 8.75
C PRO A 9 37.49 39.71 7.65
N LEU A 10 37.76 39.18 6.46
CA LEU A 10 36.80 39.16 5.36
C LEU A 10 35.55 38.40 5.78
N GLY A 11 34.46 39.15 5.95
CA GLY A 11 33.19 38.87 5.32
C GLY A 11 32.54 37.54 5.67
N ALA A 12 31.64 37.61 6.65
CA ALA A 12 30.61 36.62 6.89
C ALA A 12 29.86 36.24 5.60
N THR A 13 29.89 34.96 5.22
CA THR A 13 28.82 34.37 4.42
C THR A 13 28.68 32.89 4.78
N THR A 14 28.13 32.64 5.95
CA THR A 14 27.69 31.32 6.37
C THR A 14 26.47 30.94 5.52
N VAL A 15 26.67 30.21 4.42
CA VAL A 15 25.57 29.56 3.70
C VAL A 15 25.10 28.39 4.54
N ALA A 16 24.23 28.66 5.52
CA ALA A 16 23.48 27.63 6.21
C ALA A 16 22.31 27.21 5.32
N MET A 17 22.58 26.32 4.36
CA MET A 17 21.53 25.55 3.68
C MET A 17 20.92 24.60 4.72
N VAL A 18 19.91 25.08 5.45
CA VAL A 18 19.06 24.24 6.28
C VAL A 18 18.21 23.40 5.34
N ALA A 19 18.74 22.26 4.93
CA ALA A 19 17.95 21.16 4.38
C ALA A 19 17.12 20.58 5.53
N ALA A 20 16.04 21.25 5.89
CA ALA A 20 14.96 20.67 6.67
C ALA A 20 14.26 19.63 5.79
N VAL A 21 14.91 18.49 5.59
CA VAL A 21 14.25 17.28 5.11
C VAL A 21 13.30 16.89 6.23
N ALA A 22 12.08 17.43 6.17
CA ALA A 22 10.97 16.91 6.95
C ALA A 22 10.94 15.41 6.70
N LEU A 23 11.06 14.64 7.77
CA LEU A 23 10.76 13.21 7.80
C LEU A 23 9.26 13.05 7.50
N ALA A 24 8.84 13.34 6.28
CA ALA A 24 7.56 12.90 5.76
C ALA A 24 7.71 11.39 5.57
N GLY A 25 7.55 10.64 6.67
CA GLY A 25 7.27 9.22 6.55
C GLY A 25 6.13 9.08 5.55
N CYS A 26 6.26 8.18 4.57
CA CYS A 26 5.27 8.02 3.50
C CYS A 26 3.89 7.87 4.12
N ALA A 27 3.10 8.97 4.12
CA ALA A 27 1.80 8.99 4.76
C ALA A 27 0.91 8.04 3.97
N THR A 28 0.39 7.01 4.64
CA THR A 28 -0.54 6.06 4.01
C THR A 28 -1.96 6.53 4.30
N PRO A 29 -2.94 6.24 3.42
CA PRO A 29 -4.34 6.67 3.62
C PRO A 29 -4.95 6.31 4.98
N VAL A 30 -4.44 5.26 5.64
CA VAL A 30 -4.90 4.81 6.95
C VAL A 30 -4.25 5.51 8.15
N LYS A 31 -3.13 6.21 7.95
CA LYS A 31 -2.36 6.89 9.03
C LYS A 31 -2.12 8.37 8.76
N ASP A 32 -2.78 8.93 7.76
CA ASP A 32 -2.61 10.32 7.37
C ASP A 32 -3.64 11.22 8.06
N GLU A 33 -3.16 12.19 8.84
CA GLU A 33 -4.00 13.13 9.59
C GLU A 33 -4.87 14.03 8.69
N ARG A 34 -4.53 14.14 7.40
CA ARG A 34 -5.33 14.86 6.41
C ARG A 34 -6.60 14.10 6.00
N MET A 35 -6.68 12.80 6.29
CA MET A 35 -7.81 11.93 5.93
C MET A 35 -8.90 11.99 7.00
N ARG A 36 -9.64 13.11 7.02
CA ARG A 36 -10.65 13.43 8.04
C ARG A 36 -12.06 13.10 7.52
N PRO A 37 -12.78 12.12 8.10
CA PRO A 37 -14.14 11.79 7.69
C PRO A 37 -15.07 13.01 7.70
N GLY A 38 -15.95 13.10 6.70
CA GLY A 38 -16.87 14.20 6.45
C GLY A 38 -16.22 15.49 5.91
N ALA A 39 -14.92 15.69 6.13
CA ALA A 39 -14.22 16.91 5.72
C ALA A 39 -13.43 16.74 4.42
N THR A 40 -12.61 15.69 4.31
CA THR A 40 -11.75 15.48 3.14
C THR A 40 -12.57 15.05 1.92
N THR A 41 -12.30 15.65 0.76
CA THR A 41 -12.97 15.36 -0.52
C THR A 41 -12.24 14.30 -1.33
N GLY A 42 -12.93 13.64 -2.26
CA GLY A 42 -12.31 12.74 -3.23
C GLY A 42 -11.28 13.42 -4.14
N ALA A 43 -11.44 14.71 -4.40
CA ALA A 43 -10.45 15.53 -5.11
C ALA A 43 -9.16 15.71 -4.29
N GLU A 44 -9.26 16.04 -3.00
CA GLU A 44 -8.10 16.15 -2.11
C GLU A 44 -7.39 14.81 -1.93
N VAL A 45 -8.14 13.69 -1.79
CA VAL A 45 -7.55 12.35 -1.74
C VAL A 45 -6.68 12.09 -2.98
N GLN A 46 -7.19 12.38 -4.18
CA GLN A 46 -6.44 12.20 -5.41
C GLN A 46 -5.29 13.20 -5.57
N GLN A 47 -5.40 14.40 -5.00
CA GLN A 47 -4.28 15.34 -4.93
C GLN A 47 -3.15 14.79 -4.03
N TYR A 48 -3.48 14.09 -2.95
CA TYR A 48 -2.49 13.55 -2.01
C TYR A 48 -1.85 12.25 -2.50
N TYR A 49 -2.62 11.36 -3.13
CA TYR A 49 -2.18 9.99 -3.46
C TYR A 49 -2.16 9.69 -4.96
N GLY A 50 -2.57 10.63 -5.80
CA GLY A 50 -2.70 10.44 -7.24
C GLY A 50 -3.95 9.66 -7.64
N THR A 51 -3.94 9.20 -8.89
CA THR A 51 -5.03 8.41 -9.48
C THR A 51 -5.15 7.06 -8.78
N PRO A 52 -6.36 6.64 -8.36
CA PRO A 52 -6.56 5.32 -7.78
C PRO A 52 -6.32 4.21 -8.80
N THR A 53 -5.87 3.03 -8.33
CA THR A 53 -5.72 1.84 -9.19
C THR A 53 -7.07 1.34 -9.70
N ARG A 54 -8.13 1.54 -8.90
CA ARG A 54 -9.50 1.19 -9.27
C ARG A 54 -10.50 2.08 -8.52
N VAL A 55 -11.64 2.32 -9.15
CA VAL A 55 -12.79 2.95 -8.51
C VAL A 55 -13.93 1.95 -8.46
N TRP A 56 -14.45 1.69 -7.26
CA TRP A 56 -15.58 0.80 -7.02
C TRP A 56 -16.84 1.63 -6.80
N PRO A 57 -17.92 1.41 -7.58
CA PRO A 57 -19.20 2.01 -7.28
C PRO A 57 -19.80 1.38 -6.01
N GLU A 58 -20.54 2.19 -5.25
CA GLU A 58 -21.23 1.77 -4.03
C GLU A 58 -22.74 1.86 -4.22
N ALA A 59 -23.47 0.99 -3.53
CA ALA A 59 -24.93 0.94 -3.65
C ALA A 59 -25.64 2.21 -3.18
N ASP A 60 -25.01 3.01 -2.31
CA ASP A 60 -25.54 4.27 -1.79
C ASP A 60 -25.20 5.48 -2.69
N GLY A 61 -24.66 5.24 -3.90
CA GLY A 61 -24.24 6.30 -4.83
C GLY A 61 -22.85 6.87 -4.53
N GLY A 62 -22.18 6.41 -3.47
CA GLY A 62 -20.78 6.72 -3.20
C GLY A 62 -19.82 5.89 -4.07
N ARG A 63 -18.53 5.98 -3.72
CA ARG A 63 -17.48 5.18 -4.35
C ARG A 63 -16.36 4.81 -3.38
N THR A 64 -15.70 3.69 -3.61
CA THR A 64 -14.41 3.38 -2.97
C THR A 64 -13.27 3.56 -3.96
N LEU A 65 -12.29 4.37 -3.59
CA LEU A 65 -11.03 4.49 -4.31
C LEU A 65 -10.06 3.44 -3.79
N GLU A 66 -9.58 2.57 -4.68
CA GLU A 66 -8.55 1.58 -4.37
C GLU A 66 -7.17 2.15 -4.71
N TYR A 67 -6.23 1.98 -3.80
CA TYR A 67 -4.81 2.32 -3.97
C TYR A 67 -3.97 1.08 -3.69
N ALA A 68 -3.79 0.24 -4.71
CA ALA A 68 -2.96 -0.96 -4.64
C ALA A 68 -1.53 -0.68 -5.09
N THR A 69 -0.54 -1.24 -4.39
CA THR A 69 0.86 -1.26 -4.84
C THR A 69 1.24 -2.60 -5.48
N GLN A 70 0.32 -3.57 -5.53
CA GLN A 70 0.51 -4.85 -6.22
C GLN A 70 0.73 -4.63 -7.74
N PRO A 71 1.44 -5.54 -8.43
CA PRO A 71 2.04 -6.79 -7.96
C PRO A 71 3.43 -6.64 -7.31
N PHE A 72 3.97 -5.42 -7.24
CA PHE A 72 5.37 -5.17 -6.86
C PHE A 72 5.53 -4.69 -5.41
N GLY A 73 4.51 -4.05 -4.84
CA GLY A 73 4.41 -3.67 -3.44
C GLY A 73 3.62 -4.67 -2.61
N GLN A 74 3.26 -4.26 -1.39
CA GLN A 74 2.67 -5.12 -0.34
C GLN A 74 1.38 -4.54 0.28
N THR A 75 0.85 -3.46 -0.29
CA THR A 75 -0.27 -2.71 0.29
C THR A 75 -1.44 -2.60 -0.68
N CYS A 76 -2.64 -2.54 -0.12
CA CYS A 76 -3.84 -2.10 -0.83
C CYS A 76 -4.71 -1.33 0.16
N TYR A 77 -4.99 -0.07 -0.17
CA TYR A 77 -5.84 0.78 0.65
C TYR A 77 -7.17 1.05 -0.05
N MET A 78 -8.25 1.01 0.71
CA MET A 78 -9.60 1.34 0.27
C MET A 78 -10.02 2.64 0.95
N VAL A 79 -10.30 3.67 0.15
CA VAL A 79 -10.77 4.97 0.62
C VAL A 79 -12.24 5.12 0.24
N ARG A 80 -13.14 5.05 1.22
CA ARG A 80 -14.58 5.14 1.01
C ARG A 80 -15.01 6.60 0.97
N LEU A 81 -15.67 7.01 -0.11
CA LEU A 81 -16.29 8.32 -0.29
C LEU A 81 -17.81 8.16 -0.39
N ASP A 82 -18.57 9.04 0.25
CA ASP A 82 -20.04 9.08 0.14
C ASP A 82 -20.50 9.66 -1.21
N ALA A 83 -21.82 9.76 -1.39
CA ALA A 83 -22.43 10.31 -2.60
C ALA A 83 -22.15 11.81 -2.82
N GLN A 84 -21.68 12.53 -1.80
CA GLN A 84 -21.28 13.93 -1.85
C GLN A 84 -19.75 14.09 -2.04
N ASP A 85 -19.06 13.01 -2.38
CA ASP A 85 -17.61 12.97 -2.56
C ASP A 85 -16.80 13.27 -1.30
N ARG A 86 -17.36 13.02 -0.11
CA ARG A 86 -16.68 13.21 1.18
C ARG A 86 -16.21 11.89 1.75
N LEU A 87 -15.05 11.93 2.41
CA LEU A 87 -14.45 10.77 3.05
C LEU A 87 -15.36 10.21 4.13
N VAL A 88 -15.66 8.91 4.04
CA VAL A 88 -16.32 8.15 5.11
C VAL A 88 -15.26 7.48 5.99
N GLY A 89 -14.23 6.91 5.37
CA GLY A 89 -13.14 6.27 6.08
C GLY A 89 -12.15 5.59 5.16
N THR A 90 -11.06 5.11 5.75
CA THR A 90 -10.00 4.37 5.04
C THR A 90 -9.81 2.99 5.66
N THR A 91 -9.38 2.04 4.84
CA THR A 91 -9.19 0.65 5.26
C THR A 91 -7.93 0.09 4.61
N ASP A 92 -7.11 -0.61 5.39
CA ASP A 92 -6.07 -1.48 4.86
C ASP A 92 -6.72 -2.81 4.47
N ALA A 93 -6.93 -2.97 3.15
CA ALA A 93 -7.57 -4.14 2.57
C ALA A 93 -6.77 -5.43 2.83
N LEU A 94 -5.45 -5.32 2.93
CA LEU A 94 -4.57 -6.47 3.17
C LEU A 94 -4.25 -6.67 4.65
N SER A 95 -4.87 -5.91 5.57
CA SER A 95 -4.65 -6.08 7.02
C SER A 95 -4.98 -7.51 7.51
N PRO A 96 -4.36 -7.99 8.61
CA PRO A 96 -4.67 -9.30 9.18
C PRO A 96 -6.18 -9.51 9.43
N ALA A 97 -6.87 -8.46 9.89
CA ALA A 97 -8.31 -8.51 10.13
C ALA A 97 -9.11 -8.74 8.84
N ASN A 98 -8.78 -8.07 7.74
CA ASN A 98 -9.47 -8.29 6.46
C ASN A 98 -9.14 -9.63 5.83
N ARG A 99 -7.88 -10.10 5.94
CA ARG A 99 -7.51 -11.45 5.48
C ARG A 99 -8.25 -12.54 6.26
N ALA A 100 -8.48 -12.35 7.56
CA ALA A 100 -9.26 -13.29 8.38
C ALA A 100 -10.74 -13.38 7.98
N ARG A 101 -11.28 -12.37 7.27
CA ARG A 101 -12.64 -12.41 6.73
C ARG A 101 -12.76 -13.31 5.49
N ILE A 102 -11.64 -13.73 4.90
CA ILE A 102 -11.64 -14.61 3.74
C ILE A 102 -11.87 -16.04 4.20
N VAL A 103 -13.13 -16.45 4.15
CA VAL A 103 -13.60 -17.76 4.61
C VAL A 103 -14.16 -18.58 3.45
N PRO A 104 -14.25 -19.92 3.57
CA PRO A 104 -14.84 -20.76 2.55
C PRO A 104 -16.26 -20.32 2.15
N GLY A 105 -16.57 -20.44 0.87
CA GLY A 105 -17.87 -20.06 0.29
C GLY A 105 -17.96 -18.64 -0.28
N LEU A 106 -17.01 -17.75 0.04
CA LEU A 106 -16.98 -16.42 -0.59
C LEU A 106 -16.68 -16.51 -2.09
N THR A 107 -17.31 -15.68 -2.90
CA THR A 107 -17.03 -15.61 -4.34
C THR A 107 -15.75 -14.83 -4.65
N THR A 108 -15.21 -15.01 -5.86
CA THR A 108 -14.09 -14.23 -6.38
C THR A 108 -14.30 -12.72 -6.30
N GLU A 109 -15.54 -12.25 -6.53
CA GLU A 109 -15.91 -10.84 -6.47
C GLU A 109 -15.88 -10.35 -5.02
N GLN A 110 -16.42 -11.14 -4.09
CA GLN A 110 -16.40 -10.82 -2.66
C GLN A 110 -14.96 -10.73 -2.13
N VAL A 111 -14.08 -11.66 -2.53
CA VAL A 111 -12.66 -11.60 -2.16
C VAL A 111 -11.98 -10.37 -2.73
N THR A 112 -12.19 -10.06 -4.02
CA THR A 112 -11.62 -8.87 -4.67
C THR A 112 -12.12 -7.59 -4.00
N ARG A 113 -13.39 -7.57 -3.56
CA ARG A 113 -13.97 -6.42 -2.86
C ARG A 113 -13.32 -6.19 -1.49
N ILE A 114 -12.89 -7.25 -0.82
CA ILE A 114 -12.24 -7.17 0.49
C ILE A 114 -10.74 -6.84 0.37
N LEU A 115 -10.02 -7.51 -0.55
CA LEU A 115 -8.55 -7.46 -0.64
C LEU A 115 -8.01 -6.51 -1.72
N GLY A 116 -8.86 -6.07 -2.65
CA GLY A 116 -8.46 -5.28 -3.82
C GLY A 116 -7.66 -6.08 -4.85
N GLN A 117 -6.88 -5.38 -5.68
CA GLN A 117 -6.06 -5.95 -6.75
C GLN A 117 -5.08 -7.00 -6.23
N ASP A 118 -5.12 -8.18 -6.84
CA ASP A 118 -4.19 -9.28 -6.61
C ASP A 118 -2.85 -9.07 -7.33
N ARG A 119 -1.83 -9.80 -6.87
CA ARG A 119 -0.53 -9.87 -7.54
C ARG A 119 -0.56 -10.83 -8.72
N LYS A 120 -1.06 -12.05 -8.49
CA LYS A 120 -1.02 -13.12 -9.50
C LYS A 120 -2.17 -14.09 -9.31
N ARG A 121 -2.66 -14.63 -10.43
CA ARG A 121 -3.63 -15.73 -10.50
C ARG A 121 -3.00 -16.93 -11.20
N MET A 122 -3.23 -18.13 -10.70
CA MET A 122 -2.70 -19.36 -11.28
C MET A 122 -3.67 -20.52 -11.05
N PHE A 123 -3.97 -21.26 -12.13
CA PHE A 123 -4.74 -22.50 -12.05
C PHE A 123 -3.83 -23.71 -11.90
N PHE A 124 -4.15 -24.60 -10.96
CA PHE A 124 -3.42 -25.85 -10.70
C PHE A 124 -4.25 -27.05 -11.14
N ARG A 125 -3.90 -27.67 -12.27
CA ARG A 125 -4.69 -28.77 -12.87
C ARG A 125 -4.88 -29.98 -11.95
N LEU A 126 -3.87 -30.34 -11.16
CA LEU A 126 -3.93 -31.53 -10.30
C LEU A 126 -4.91 -31.37 -9.14
N SER A 127 -4.98 -30.19 -8.53
CA SER A 127 -5.94 -29.90 -7.45
C SER A 127 -7.29 -29.42 -7.99
N GLY A 128 -7.32 -28.90 -9.22
CA GLY A 128 -8.47 -28.20 -9.80
C GLY A 128 -8.74 -26.85 -9.12
N GLU A 129 -7.72 -26.22 -8.53
CA GLU A 129 -7.85 -24.95 -7.82
C GLU A 129 -7.34 -23.77 -8.66
N ASP A 130 -8.11 -22.68 -8.68
CA ASP A 130 -7.61 -21.36 -9.04
C ASP A 130 -7.04 -20.71 -7.78
N VAL A 131 -5.78 -20.29 -7.81
CA VAL A 131 -5.10 -19.69 -6.65
C VAL A 131 -4.70 -18.27 -6.99
N TRP A 132 -5.17 -17.33 -6.20
CA TRP A 132 -4.82 -15.92 -6.31
C TRP A 132 -3.94 -15.54 -5.13
N ASP A 133 -2.89 -14.76 -5.36
CA ASP A 133 -1.95 -14.33 -4.33
C ASP A 133 -1.82 -12.80 -4.24
N TRP A 134 -1.51 -12.34 -3.04
CA TRP A 134 -1.15 -10.96 -2.71
C TRP A 134 0.18 -10.97 -1.96
N ASN A 135 1.10 -10.05 -2.28
CA ASN A 135 2.21 -9.81 -1.37
C ASN A 135 1.67 -9.08 -0.13
N ILE A 136 2.13 -9.49 1.05
CA ILE A 136 1.79 -8.84 2.31
C ILE A 136 3.07 -8.54 3.10
N PRO A 137 3.04 -7.55 4.03
CA PRO A 137 4.19 -7.29 4.89
C PRO A 137 4.51 -8.53 5.75
N PRO A 138 5.77 -9.00 5.77
CA PRO A 138 6.19 -10.08 6.65
C PRO A 138 6.28 -9.57 8.09
N GLU A 139 6.12 -10.47 9.05
CA GLU A 139 6.27 -10.20 10.47
C GLU A 139 7.73 -9.96 10.89
N MET A 140 8.68 -10.48 10.12
CA MET A 140 10.12 -10.29 10.31
C MET A 140 10.79 -9.97 8.99
N SER A 141 11.95 -9.30 9.05
CA SER A 141 12.80 -9.12 7.87
C SER A 141 13.46 -10.44 7.44
N GLY A 142 13.85 -10.52 6.16
CA GLY A 142 14.61 -11.65 5.61
C GLY A 142 13.84 -12.61 4.69
N TYR A 143 12.54 -12.40 4.52
CA TYR A 143 11.73 -13.09 3.52
C TYR A 143 10.58 -12.22 3.03
N LEU A 144 9.98 -12.62 1.92
CA LEU A 144 8.72 -12.06 1.44
C LEU A 144 7.59 -13.00 1.81
N LEU A 145 6.41 -12.44 2.10
CA LEU A 145 5.24 -13.21 2.47
C LEU A 145 4.12 -13.02 1.46
N ARG A 146 3.48 -14.12 1.09
CA ARG A 146 2.27 -14.11 0.25
C ARG A 146 1.09 -14.65 1.03
N PHE A 147 -0.05 -14.00 0.88
CA PHE A 147 -1.35 -14.55 1.27
C PHE A 147 -2.03 -15.11 0.02
N ASN A 148 -2.41 -16.39 0.08
CA ASN A 148 -3.02 -17.09 -1.04
C ASN A 148 -4.48 -17.43 -0.72
N VAL A 149 -5.35 -17.20 -1.69
CA VAL A 149 -6.75 -17.61 -1.64
C VAL A 149 -6.96 -18.66 -2.72
N HIS A 150 -7.46 -19.83 -2.31
CA HIS A 150 -7.71 -20.97 -3.17
C HIS A 150 -9.19 -21.06 -3.47
N PHE A 151 -9.53 -21.12 -4.76
CA PHE A 151 -10.88 -21.19 -5.26
C PHE A 151 -11.14 -22.51 -5.98
N LYS A 152 -12.37 -23.00 -5.89
CA LYS A 152 -12.93 -24.01 -6.81
C LYS A 152 -14.30 -23.55 -7.24
N ASN A 153 -14.60 -23.64 -8.54
CA ASN A 153 -15.89 -23.21 -9.11
C ASN A 153 -16.27 -21.78 -8.69
N GLY A 154 -15.29 -20.86 -8.64
CA GLY A 154 -15.51 -19.44 -8.31
C GLY A 154 -15.69 -19.11 -6.83
N VAL A 155 -15.60 -20.09 -5.92
CA VAL A 155 -15.73 -19.86 -4.47
C VAL A 155 -14.50 -20.29 -3.69
N VAL A 156 -14.20 -19.59 -2.60
CA VAL A 156 -13.10 -19.89 -1.70
C VAL A 156 -13.30 -21.29 -1.10
N VAL A 157 -12.26 -22.11 -1.16
CA VAL A 157 -12.20 -23.41 -0.47
C VAL A 157 -11.25 -23.38 0.72
N ARG A 158 -10.18 -22.57 0.66
CA ARG A 158 -9.21 -22.39 1.75
C ARG A 158 -8.31 -21.18 1.50
N THR A 159 -7.58 -20.78 2.53
CA THR A 159 -6.48 -19.80 2.43
C THR A 159 -5.18 -20.45 2.86
N SER A 160 -4.05 -19.92 2.39
CA SER A 160 -2.72 -20.32 2.86
C SER A 160 -1.76 -19.14 2.85
N GLN A 161 -0.56 -19.33 3.39
CA GLN A 161 0.53 -18.39 3.25
C GLN A 161 1.75 -19.09 2.65
N SER A 162 2.53 -18.34 1.88
CA SER A 162 3.79 -18.82 1.33
C SER A 162 4.92 -17.85 1.64
N VAL A 163 5.95 -18.38 2.29
CA VAL A 163 7.21 -17.68 2.51
C VAL A 163 8.06 -17.81 1.25
N VAL A 164 8.59 -16.70 0.78
CA VAL A 164 9.49 -16.64 -0.38
C VAL A 164 10.81 -16.07 0.10
N TYR A 165 11.83 -16.93 0.14
CA TYR A 165 13.19 -16.49 0.41
C TYR A 165 13.79 -15.91 -0.88
N PRO A 166 14.37 -14.69 -0.83
CA PRO A 166 15.20 -14.23 -1.92
C PRO A 166 16.39 -15.20 -2.08
N ASP A 167 16.74 -15.54 -3.33
CA ASP A 167 17.92 -16.37 -3.60
C ASP A 167 19.17 -15.67 -3.05
N ARG A 168 20.02 -16.42 -2.33
CA ARG A 168 21.30 -15.92 -1.79
C ARG A 168 22.22 -15.35 -2.87
N ARG A 169 22.09 -15.81 -4.12
CA ARG A 169 22.89 -15.33 -5.26
C ARG A 169 22.66 -13.86 -5.65
N PHE A 170 21.68 -13.18 -5.07
CA PHE A 170 21.40 -11.78 -5.42
C PHE A 170 22.17 -10.77 -4.56
N PHE A 171 22.80 -11.17 -3.46
CA PHE A 171 23.34 -10.21 -2.47
C PHE A 171 24.83 -10.36 -2.12
N TRP A 172 25.55 -11.40 -2.57
CA TRP A 172 26.99 -11.53 -2.32
C TRP A 172 27.67 -12.36 -3.41
N ASP A 173 28.15 -11.69 -4.46
CA ASP A 173 29.25 -12.12 -5.34
C ASP A 173 29.98 -10.83 -5.75
N ASP A 174 30.75 -10.27 -4.80
CA ASP A 174 31.86 -9.32 -5.02
C ASP A 174 32.94 -9.57 -3.95
#